data_AF-A0A8I1S010-F1
#
_entry.id   AF-A0A8I1S010-F1
#
_cell.length_a   1.000
_cell.length_b   1.000
_cell.length_c   1.000
_cell.angle_alpha   90.00
_cell.angle_beta   90.00
_cell.angle_gamma   90.00
#
_symmetry.space_group_name_H-M   'P 1'
#
loop_
_entity.id
_entity.type
_entity.pdbx_description
1 polymer ?
#
loop_
_entity_poly.entity_id
_entity_poly.type
_entity_poly.pdbx_seq_one_letter_code
_entity_poly.pdbx_strand_id
1 'polypeptide(L)' 'MTKKKLIEDIKQNPARIYRLPADVLRDRRFDDAERLEILEAWDAVSGAGEIASLIAELKARMDQHDGAAHGHAAE' A
#
# COMPACT_ATOMS: atom_id res chain seq x y z
N MET A 1 -1.49 -3.45 20.50
CA MET A 1 -0.70 -2.69 19.50
C MET A 1 -1.68 -1.88 18.67
N THR A 2 -1.47 -0.59 18.50
CA THR A 2 -2.30 0.24 17.60
C THR A 2 -1.89 -0.04 16.14
N LYS A 3 -2.85 0.06 15.21
CA LYS A 3 -2.62 -0.10 13.76
C LYS A 3 -1.45 0.76 13.27
N LYS A 4 -1.36 2.01 13.77
CA LYS A 4 -0.25 2.93 13.53
C LYS A 4 1.13 2.37 13.93
N LYS A 5 1.22 1.70 15.09
CA LYS A 5 2.48 1.10 15.56
C LYS A 5 2.89 -0.12 14.73
N LEU A 6 1.92 -0.85 14.18
CA LEU A 6 2.18 -1.95 13.26
C LEU A 6 2.72 -1.42 11.93
N ILE A 7 2.15 -0.35 11.38
CA ILE A 7 2.64 0.27 10.13
C ILE A 7 4.09 0.73 10.28
N GLU A 8 4.39 1.42 11.38
CA GLU A 8 5.76 1.88 11.64
C GLU A 8 6.74 0.71 11.80
N ASP A 9 6.34 -0.39 12.46
CA ASP A 9 7.16 -1.60 12.58
C ASP A 9 7.41 -2.27 11.20
N ILE A 10 6.35 -2.35 10.37
CA ILE A 10 6.45 -2.86 9.00
C ILE A 10 7.40 -1.97 8.18
N LYS A 11 7.29 -0.65 8.25
CA LYS A 11 8.16 0.28 7.50
C LYS A 11 9.63 0.14 7.88
N GLN A 12 9.94 -0.21 9.13
CA GLN A 12 11.32 -0.43 9.57
C GLN A 12 11.92 -1.72 9.00
N ASN A 13 11.13 -2.79 8.90
CA ASN A 13 11.62 -4.05 8.33
C ASN A 13 10.49 -4.88 7.70
N PRO A 14 10.04 -4.53 6.48
CA PRO A 14 8.83 -5.11 5.92
C PRO A 14 9.01 -6.60 5.56
N ALA A 15 10.23 -7.00 5.17
CA ALA A 15 10.60 -8.39 4.89
C ALA A 15 10.50 -9.33 6.12
N ARG A 16 10.40 -8.78 7.33
CA ARG A 16 10.22 -9.55 8.57
C ARG A 16 8.75 -9.91 8.82
N ILE A 17 7.83 -9.15 8.26
CA ILE A 17 6.38 -9.34 8.43
C ILE A 17 5.79 -10.01 7.18
N TYR A 18 6.21 -9.55 6.01
CA TYR A 18 5.77 -10.05 4.72
C TYR A 18 6.92 -10.72 3.98
N ARG A 19 6.63 -11.84 3.31
CA ARG A 19 7.63 -12.52 2.48
C ARG A 19 7.82 -11.80 1.16
N LEU A 20 6.73 -11.28 0.59
CA LEU A 20 6.74 -10.59 -0.70
C LEU A 20 6.03 -9.24 -0.58
N PRO A 21 6.46 -8.21 -1.34
CA PRO A 21 5.77 -6.93 -1.42
C PRO A 21 4.28 -7.07 -1.80
N ALA A 22 3.97 -8.03 -2.68
CA ALA A 22 2.60 -8.33 -3.09
C ALA A 22 1.69 -8.81 -1.94
N ASP A 23 2.23 -9.31 -0.83
CA ASP A 23 1.42 -9.71 0.33
C ASP A 23 0.78 -8.49 1.02
N VAL A 24 1.44 -7.32 0.96
CA VAL A 24 0.90 -6.06 1.51
C VAL A 24 -0.39 -5.67 0.80
N LEU A 25 -0.46 -5.85 -0.52
CA LEU A 25 -1.66 -5.56 -1.32
C LEU A 25 -2.85 -6.45 -0.94
N ARG A 26 -2.58 -7.68 -0.48
CA ARG A 26 -3.59 -8.65 -0.06
C ARG A 26 -4.07 -8.43 1.36
N ASP A 27 -3.33 -7.66 2.16
CA ASP A 27 -3.65 -7.42 3.56
C ASP A 27 -4.85 -6.45 3.69
N ARG A 28 -6.00 -7.03 4.05
CA ARG A 28 -7.27 -6.30 4.23
C ARG A 28 -7.33 -5.45 5.51
N ARG A 29 -6.29 -5.49 6.37
CA ARG A 29 -6.21 -4.65 7.56
C ARG A 29 -5.83 -3.20 7.24
N PHE A 30 -5.22 -3.00 6.07
CA PHE A 30 -4.74 -1.73 5.59
C PHE A 30 -5.58 -1.24 4.42
N ASP A 31 -5.84 0.05 4.42
CA ASP A 31 -6.46 0.75 3.30
C ASP A 31 -5.40 1.03 2.23
N ASP A 32 -5.81 1.37 1.01
CA ASP A 32 -4.87 1.55 -0.11
C ASP A 32 -3.80 2.63 0.18
N ALA A 33 -4.16 3.69 0.90
CA ALA A 33 -3.20 4.70 1.35
C ALA A 33 -2.12 4.13 2.29
N GLU A 34 -2.48 3.23 3.20
CA GLU A 34 -1.54 2.65 4.16
C GLU A 34 -0.68 1.57 3.51
N ARG A 35 -1.27 0.79 2.60
CA ARG A 35 -0.52 -0.14 1.75
C ARG A 35 0.53 0.61 0.93
N LEU A 36 0.20 1.80 0.45
CA LEU A 36 1.12 2.64 -0.31
C LEU A 36 2.31 3.09 0.55
N GLU A 37 2.06 3.60 1.76
CA GLU A 37 3.12 4.01 2.67
C GLU A 37 4.08 2.86 3.01
N ILE A 38 3.55 1.65 3.19
CA ILE A 38 4.35 0.44 3.45
C ILE A 38 5.21 0.09 2.24
N LEU A 39 4.63 0.08 1.04
CA LEU A 39 5.34 -0.26 -0.19
C LEU A 39 6.42 0.77 -0.54
N GLU A 40 6.16 2.06 -0.36
CA GLU A 40 7.16 3.12 -0.57
C GLU A 40 8.34 2.99 0.41
N ALA A 41 8.09 2.66 1.68
CA ALA A 41 9.15 2.39 2.63
C ALA A 41 9.96 1.14 2.25
N TRP A 42 9.30 0.10 1.74
CA TRP A 42 9.98 -1.11 1.29
C TRP A 42 10.84 -0.86 0.04
N ASP A 43 10.33 -0.14 -0.95
CA ASP A 43 11.09 0.26 -2.14
C ASP A 43 12.37 1.02 -1.76
N ALA A 44 12.26 1.98 -0.84
CA ALA A 44 13.39 2.77 -0.35
C ALA A 44 14.49 1.91 0.32
N VAL A 45 14.13 0.79 0.96
CA VAL A 45 15.08 -0.11 1.64
C VAL A 45 15.61 -1.19 0.69
N SER A 46 14.77 -1.72 -0.20
CA SER A 46 15.12 -2.85 -1.06
C SER A 46 15.78 -2.43 -2.37
N GLY A 47 15.49 -1.24 -2.89
CA GLY A 47 15.99 -0.75 -4.19
C GLY A 47 15.62 -1.64 -5.39
N ALA A 48 14.69 -2.58 -5.21
CA ALA A 48 14.29 -3.54 -6.21
C ALA A 48 13.10 -2.96 -6.97
N GLY A 49 13.34 -2.44 -8.18
CA GLY A 49 12.34 -1.75 -9.00
C GLY A 49 11.05 -2.53 -9.32
N GLU A 50 10.96 -3.80 -8.92
CA GLU A 50 9.72 -4.57 -8.87
C GLU A 50 8.65 -3.95 -7.95
N ILE A 51 9.06 -3.30 -6.85
CA ILE A 51 8.13 -2.66 -5.90
C ILE A 51 7.53 -1.38 -6.52
N ALA A 52 8.31 -0.63 -7.30
CA ALA A 52 7.86 0.57 -7.99
C ALA A 52 6.63 0.31 -8.90
N SER A 53 6.56 -0.86 -9.54
CA SER A 53 5.41 -1.24 -10.37
C SER A 53 4.14 -1.44 -9.54
N LEU A 54 4.26 -2.04 -8.35
CA LEU A 54 3.15 -2.23 -7.41
C LEU A 54 2.67 -0.91 -6.82
N ILE A 55 3.60 0.00 -6.50
CA ILE A 55 3.29 1.36 -6.03
C ILE A 55 2.51 2.13 -7.11
N ALA A 56 2.95 2.06 -8.37
CA ALA A 56 2.29 2.74 -9.48
C ALA A 56 0.87 2.19 -9.72
N GLU A 57 0.69 0.87 -9.71
CA GLU A 57 -0.62 0.24 -9.82
C GLU A 57 -1.56 0.66 -8.69
N LEU A 58 -1.07 0.66 -7.45
CA LEU A 58 -1.85 1.05 -6.28
C LEU A 58 -2.27 2.52 -6.34
N LYS A 59 -1.35 3.42 -6.72
CA LYS A 59 -1.66 4.84 -6.94
C LYS A 59 -2.74 5.02 -8.02
N ALA A 60 -2.63 4.31 -9.14
CA ALA A 60 -3.65 4.35 -10.18
C ALA A 60 -5.01 3.84 -9.70
N ARG A 61 -5.04 2.75 -8.93
CA ARG A 61 -6.28 2.22 -8.33
C ARG A 61 -6.94 3.23 -7.39
N MET A 62 -6.14 3.91 -6.57
CA MET A 62 -6.64 4.93 -5.64
C MET A 62 -7.25 6.12 -6.39
N ASP A 63 -6.59 6.61 -7.43
CA ASP A 63 -7.10 7.67 -8.31
C ASP A 63 -8.45 7.29 -8.95
N GLN A 64 -8.55 6.06 -9.45
CA GLN A 64 -9.80 5.54 -10.03
C GLN A 64 -10.92 5.36 -8.99
N HIS A 65 -10.58 5.01 -7.75
CA HIS A 65 -11.55 4.81 -6.68
C HIS A 65 -12.05 6.14 -6.08
N ASP A 66 -11.19 7.16 -5.98
CA ASP A 66 -11.57 8.53 -5.62
C ASP A 66 -12.47 9.15 -6.71
N GLY A 67 -12.18 8.88 -7.99
CA GLY A 67 -13.05 9.28 -9.11
C GLY A 67 -14.42 8.59 -9.13
N ALA A 68 -14.51 7.33 -8.69
CA ALA A 68 -15.77 6.58 -8.63
C ALA A 68 -16.69 7.02 -7.48
N ALA A 69 -16.15 7.55 -6.37
CA ALA A 69 -16.94 8.08 -5.27
C ALA A 69 -17.69 9.39 -5.63
N HIS A 70 -17.32 10.05 -6.73
CA HIS A 70 -17.98 11.27 -7.23
C HIS A 70 -19.05 11.01 -8.32
N GLY A 71 -19.33 9.74 -8.66
CA GLY A 71 -20.17 9.36 -9.80
C GLY A 71 -21.56 8.79 -9.51
N HIS A 72 -22.02 8.75 -8.24
CA HIS A 72 -23.33 8.19 -7.90
C HIS A 72 -24.24 9.23 -7.22
N ALA A 73 -24.58 10.28 -7.96
CA ALA A 73 -25.63 11.23 -7.59
C ALA A 73 -26.24 11.87 -8.85
N ALA A 74 -26.90 11.07 -9.68
CA ALA A 74 -27.89 11.57 -10.65
C ALA A 74 -28.66 10.41 -11.28
N GLU A 75 -29.70 9.91 -10.60
CA GLU A 75 -30.92 9.39 -11.23
C GLU A 75 -32.13 9.79 -10.36
#